data_AF-A0AAU9G7H4-F1
#
_entry.id   AF-A0AAU9G7H4-F1
#
_cell.length_a   1.000
_cell.length_b   1.000
_cell.length_c   1.000
_cell.angle_alpha   90.00
_cell.angle_beta   90.00
_cell.angle_gamma   90.00
#
_symmetry.space_group_name_H-M   'P 1'
#
loop_
_entity.id
_entity.type
_entity.pdbx_description
1 polymer ?
#
loop_
_entity_poly.entity_id
_entity_poly.type
_entity_poly.pdbx_seq_one_letter_code
_entity_poly.pdbx_strand_id
1 'polypeptide(L)'
;MDNHAAELILQERVPIGVLLPQNGTGGGNVHLLNTTFVLDLLFEITQLYHFKNFIFYISERLDLKNKDSLDFFHDFWTTFPLAPNLIITRDCNAAIPMVQFLSTPSLVMVYTTERDDPIMEVAAQTMGGIRWLKTIFILYPSLDTRDFEESFDSFAQFSNDIKDIYDWVWSRQFINTVLLTIKNNVFLLDPYPTATVVNKTDSWRAEEFFKKHSKNMKGYVVRTPILYDLPRAFKSDRPTNSYENNFIHGTSGNLFLGFLEFVNATILDTSTNESTNYLNLTNLLDLVAQGVYETLIHSFTEMLGKYVVSYSYPIGINDCCLMVPFLNQSPTDQYMREALEDNVWLSIILFVFYIALAIWWCSPLRPRDFSTALLQSVCTLTYMAPTYIIKTPTLRMRYLYLLLAIMGIVTSNMYISRITSYFTTAPPQRQISTVQDIVEANLRILMMGVENDRMATSPQQYPASFMQQVDVVEKQVLDTHREPFNTSFGYTVTTDRWEFLDMQQLHLRKPIFRLTEICEGPYYHVYPMHRDSHLHSPMKEFIMVAQQAGLMDHWQREAFWEAVHLHRIKVPVHYEEPIALSLSFLSSMLRAWCLGLVLAGLIFAMEMKWYEYVTFRRRDAFTRKPRSFLRRFMRV
;
A
#
# COMPACT_ATOMS: atom_id res chain seq x y z
N MET A 1 16.88 10.00 27.04
CA MET A 1 15.64 10.65 27.50
C MET A 1 16.07 11.58 28.59
N ASP A 2 16.47 12.78 28.16
CA ASP A 2 17.23 13.71 28.98
C ASP A 2 16.30 14.54 29.85
N ASN A 3 16.68 14.66 31.12
CA ASN A 3 15.94 15.33 32.20
C ASN A 3 15.66 16.83 31.96
N HIS A 4 16.07 17.42 30.83
CA HIS A 4 15.70 18.79 30.47
C HIS A 4 14.24 18.96 30.04
N ALA A 5 13.57 17.90 29.58
CA ALA A 5 12.14 17.99 29.22
C ALA A 5 11.24 18.17 30.45
N ALA A 6 11.67 17.71 31.63
CA ALA A 6 10.93 17.86 32.88
C ALA A 6 11.12 19.23 33.55
N GLU A 7 12.25 19.91 33.31
CA GLU A 7 12.49 21.26 33.83
C GLU A 7 11.61 22.33 33.16
N LEU A 8 11.24 22.15 31.88
CA LEU A 8 10.34 23.07 31.17
C LEU A 8 8.87 22.97 31.62
N ILE A 9 8.48 21.86 32.26
CA ILE A 9 7.11 21.62 32.74
C ILE A 9 6.90 22.21 34.16
N LEU A 10 7.98 22.63 34.84
CA LEU A 10 7.94 23.07 36.25
C LEU A 10 8.34 24.53 36.49
N GLN A 11 8.14 25.44 35.54
CA GLN A 11 7.99 26.86 35.87
C GLN A 11 6.51 27.20 36.09
N GLU A 12 5.93 26.57 37.10
CA GLU A 12 4.68 27.00 37.72
C GLU A 12 4.92 28.32 38.49
N ARG A 13 4.06 29.32 38.23
CA ARG A 13 3.99 30.63 38.88
C ARG A 13 5.35 31.29 39.14
N VAL A 14 5.87 32.02 38.16
CA VAL A 14 6.80 33.11 38.49
C VAL A 14 5.95 34.25 39.07
N PRO A 15 6.09 34.61 40.37
CA PRO A 15 5.47 35.81 40.88
C PRO A 15 6.08 37.01 40.16
N ILE A 16 5.27 38.01 39.83
CA ILE A 16 5.62 39.25 39.10
C ILE A 16 6.80 40.04 39.73
N GLY A 17 7.39 39.59 40.85
CA GLY A 17 8.52 40.23 41.52
C GLY A 17 9.92 40.02 40.92
N VAL A 18 10.13 39.22 39.86
CA VAL A 18 11.51 38.85 39.41
C VAL A 18 11.96 39.50 38.08
N LEU A 19 11.13 40.33 37.44
CA LEU A 19 11.56 41.10 36.25
C LEU A 19 11.93 42.55 36.61
N LEU A 20 13.07 42.73 37.29
CA LEU A 20 13.76 44.02 37.38
C LEU A 20 15.12 43.92 36.67
N PRO A 21 15.37 44.80 35.68
CA PRO A 21 16.28 45.90 35.97
C PRO A 21 15.78 47.28 35.51
N GLN A 22 16.59 48.27 35.88
CA GLN A 22 16.34 49.70 36.06
C GLN A 22 16.16 50.54 34.79
N ASN A 23 15.48 51.68 35.00
CA ASN A 23 15.60 52.99 34.33
C ASN A 23 15.63 53.01 32.79
N GLY A 24 14.45 53.23 32.21
CA GLY A 24 14.27 53.73 30.86
C GLY A 24 13.26 54.89 30.87
N THR A 25 13.71 56.03 30.38
CA THR A 25 13.03 57.33 30.31
C THR A 25 11.83 57.33 29.36
N GLY A 26 10.75 58.00 29.81
CA GLY A 26 9.57 58.52 29.08
C GLY A 26 9.37 58.18 27.60
N GLY A 27 8.30 57.42 27.33
CA GLY A 27 7.71 57.29 25.99
C GLY A 27 6.26 56.79 26.10
N GLY A 28 5.31 57.66 25.75
CA GLY A 28 3.93 57.39 25.31
C GLY A 28 3.08 56.38 26.11
N ASN A 29 2.18 56.91 26.95
CA ASN A 29 1.12 56.12 27.59
C ASN A 29 0.31 55.31 26.57
N VAL A 30 0.40 53.99 26.64
CA VAL A 30 -0.47 53.04 25.93
C VAL A 30 -1.71 52.81 26.81
N HIS A 31 -2.80 53.55 26.58
CA HIS A 31 -4.09 53.17 27.18
C HIS A 31 -4.58 51.90 26.49
N LEU A 32 -4.71 50.84 27.26
CA LEU A 32 -5.09 49.50 26.84
C LEU A 32 -6.60 49.44 26.51
N LEU A 33 -7.04 48.42 25.77
CA LEU A 33 -8.47 48.07 25.61
C LEU A 33 -9.19 48.13 26.96
N ASN A 34 -10.49 48.46 26.94
CA ASN A 34 -11.32 48.34 28.13
C ASN A 34 -11.24 46.89 28.64
N THR A 35 -10.59 46.71 29.77
CA THR A 35 -10.19 45.40 30.31
C THR A 35 -11.39 44.52 30.59
N THR A 36 -12.54 45.13 30.92
CA THR A 36 -13.81 44.44 31.13
C THR A 36 -14.34 43.80 29.84
N PHE A 37 -14.23 44.48 28.70
CA PHE A 37 -14.76 43.97 27.42
C PHE A 37 -14.05 42.68 26.98
N VAL A 38 -12.72 42.65 27.05
CA VAL A 38 -11.94 41.47 26.66
C VAL A 38 -12.23 40.30 27.61
N LEU A 39 -12.34 40.57 28.92
CA LEU A 39 -12.66 39.55 29.91
C LEU A 39 -14.07 38.98 29.75
N ASP A 40 -15.06 39.83 29.49
CA ASP A 40 -16.45 39.41 29.22
C ASP A 40 -16.52 38.54 27.95
N LEU A 41 -15.84 38.96 26.88
CA LEU A 41 -15.76 38.20 25.64
C LEU A 41 -15.04 36.85 25.83
N LEU A 42 -13.93 36.83 26.58
CA LEU A 42 -13.21 35.59 26.91
C LEU A 42 -14.05 34.65 27.77
N PHE A 43 -14.83 35.19 28.71
CA PHE A 43 -15.74 34.41 29.55
C PHE A 43 -16.82 33.72 28.73
N GLU A 44 -17.54 34.45 27.89
CA GLU A 44 -18.57 33.90 26.99
C GLU A 44 -17.99 32.83 26.03
N ILE A 45 -16.84 33.12 25.42
CA ILE A 45 -16.13 32.18 24.54
C ILE A 45 -15.71 30.90 25.29
N THR A 46 -15.23 31.04 26.52
CA THR A 46 -14.78 29.90 27.33
C THR A 46 -15.95 29.06 27.84
N GLN A 47 -17.11 29.68 28.09
CA GLN A 47 -18.34 28.93 28.40
C GLN A 47 -18.78 28.06 27.23
N LEU A 48 -18.69 28.55 25.99
CA LEU A 48 -19.10 27.80 24.80
C LEU A 48 -18.12 26.69 24.41
N TYR A 49 -16.82 26.94 24.51
CA TYR A 49 -15.79 26.03 23.97
C TYR A 49 -14.98 25.28 25.02
N HIS A 50 -15.21 25.55 26.31
CA HIS A 50 -14.58 24.87 27.45
C HIS A 50 -13.05 24.79 27.36
N PHE A 51 -12.39 25.92 27.10
CA PHE A 51 -10.94 25.99 27.11
C PHE A 51 -10.38 25.68 28.49
N LYS A 52 -9.32 24.88 28.52
CA LYS A 52 -8.63 24.49 29.76
C LYS A 52 -7.29 25.20 29.92
N ASN A 53 -6.65 25.60 28.83
CA ASN A 53 -5.37 26.29 28.87
C ASN A 53 -5.45 27.61 28.09
N PHE A 54 -4.69 28.61 28.53
CA PHE A 54 -4.53 29.87 27.81
C PHE A 54 -3.06 30.10 27.48
N ILE A 55 -2.80 30.52 26.23
CA ILE A 55 -1.45 30.78 25.74
C ILE A 55 -1.39 32.24 25.32
N PHE A 56 -0.46 32.98 25.90
CA PHE A 56 -0.25 34.40 25.66
C PHE A 56 1.05 34.60 24.89
N TYR A 57 0.95 35.21 23.72
CA TYR A 57 2.08 35.76 22.99
C TYR A 57 2.03 37.27 23.14
N ILE A 58 3.03 37.85 23.80
CA ILE A 58 3.01 39.27 24.15
C ILE A 58 4.17 39.98 23.47
N SER A 59 3.86 41.03 22.70
CA SER A 59 4.87 41.92 22.11
C SER A 59 5.69 42.62 23.19
N GLU A 60 7.01 42.68 23.00
CA GLU A 60 7.93 43.44 23.85
C GLU A 60 7.69 44.94 23.80
N ARG A 61 7.01 45.41 22.75
CA ARG A 61 6.70 46.83 22.54
C ARG A 61 5.53 47.29 23.43
N LEU A 62 4.84 46.36 24.08
CA LEU A 62 3.78 46.64 25.04
C LEU A 62 4.36 46.71 26.45
N ASP A 63 4.07 47.81 27.17
CA ASP A 63 4.49 47.94 28.55
C ASP A 63 3.58 47.13 29.49
N LEU A 64 4.08 45.98 29.92
CA LEU A 64 3.40 45.11 30.89
C LEU A 64 3.39 45.67 32.32
N LYS A 65 4.19 46.71 32.59
CA LYS A 65 4.31 47.34 33.91
C LYS A 65 3.28 48.46 34.11
N ASN A 66 2.48 48.76 33.10
CA ASN A 66 1.40 49.73 33.22
C ASN A 66 0.35 49.24 34.25
N LYS A 67 -0.32 50.19 34.91
CA LYS A 67 -1.37 49.87 35.89
C LYS A 67 -2.52 49.09 35.24
N ASP A 68 -2.93 49.50 34.04
CA ASP A 68 -4.02 48.87 33.28
C ASP A 68 -3.71 47.41 32.91
N SER A 69 -2.45 47.07 32.59
CA SER A 69 -2.05 45.70 32.28
C SER A 69 -1.98 44.82 33.52
N LEU A 70 -1.50 45.36 34.65
CA LEU A 70 -1.51 44.66 35.93
C LEU A 70 -2.94 44.36 36.40
N ASP A 71 -3.84 45.33 36.27
CA ASP A 71 -5.26 45.19 36.59
C ASP A 71 -5.91 44.12 35.68
N PHE A 72 -5.62 44.12 34.37
CA PHE A 72 -6.11 43.08 33.45
C PHE A 72 -5.67 41.66 33.86
N PHE A 73 -4.37 41.44 34.10
CA PHE A 73 -3.89 40.10 34.45
C PHE A 73 -4.39 39.65 35.82
N HIS A 74 -4.47 40.58 36.78
CA HIS A 74 -5.09 40.31 38.07
C HIS A 74 -6.53 39.83 37.89
N ASP A 75 -7.35 40.59 37.17
CA ASP A 75 -8.76 40.26 36.93
C ASP A 75 -8.90 38.95 36.14
N PHE A 76 -8.09 38.74 35.10
CA PHE A 76 -8.03 37.49 34.35
C PHE A 76 -7.76 36.27 35.25
N TRP A 77 -6.78 36.36 36.16
CA TRP A 77 -6.47 35.26 37.07
C TRP A 77 -7.53 35.06 38.14
N THR A 78 -8.28 36.10 38.52
CA THR A 78 -9.45 35.93 39.40
C THR A 78 -10.60 35.23 38.68
N THR A 79 -10.80 35.49 37.39
CA THR A 79 -11.85 34.85 36.58
C THR A 79 -11.49 33.40 36.24
N PHE A 80 -10.22 33.12 35.94
CA PHE A 80 -9.74 31.80 35.52
C PHE A 80 -8.60 31.26 36.42
N PRO A 81 -8.88 30.95 37.71
CA PRO A 81 -7.83 30.60 38.69
C PRO A 81 -7.22 29.21 38.50
N LEU A 82 -7.93 28.31 37.78
CA LEU A 82 -7.56 26.90 37.61
C LEU A 82 -7.00 26.57 36.22
N ALA A 83 -6.94 27.54 35.31
CA ALA A 83 -6.43 27.32 33.97
C ALA A 83 -4.89 27.51 33.95
N PRO A 84 -4.11 26.51 33.51
CA PRO A 84 -2.70 26.72 33.24
C PRO A 84 -2.50 27.75 32.12
N ASN A 85 -1.56 28.66 32.36
CA ASN A 85 -1.25 29.77 31.47
C ASN A 85 0.21 29.70 31.03
N LEU A 86 0.45 29.83 29.73
CA LEU A 86 1.80 29.91 29.16
C LEU A 86 1.99 31.30 28.56
N ILE A 87 3.00 32.04 29.03
CA ILE A 87 3.36 33.36 28.49
C ILE A 87 4.65 33.21 27.71
N ILE A 88 4.63 33.62 26.44
CA ILE A 88 5.77 33.59 25.53
C ILE A 88 6.10 35.01 25.10
N THR A 89 7.36 35.35 25.35
CA THR A 89 8.01 36.56 24.85
C THR A 89 9.15 36.15 23.91
N ARG A 90 9.72 37.12 23.19
CA ARG A 90 10.76 36.88 22.18
C ARG A 90 12.02 36.18 22.73
N ASP A 91 12.37 36.42 23.99
CA ASP A 91 13.52 35.79 24.67
C ASP A 91 13.36 34.28 24.88
N CYS A 92 12.14 33.73 24.69
CA CYS A 92 11.95 32.30 24.62
C CYS A 92 12.54 31.76 23.31
N ASN A 93 13.79 31.30 23.36
CA ASN A 93 14.46 30.51 22.31
C ASN A 93 13.82 29.10 22.14
N ALA A 94 12.49 29.04 22.02
CA ALA A 94 11.76 27.80 21.86
C ALA A 94 11.75 27.40 20.38
N ALA A 95 12.84 26.75 19.95
CA ALA A 95 12.87 25.95 18.72
C ALA A 95 11.99 24.66 18.83
N ILE A 96 11.17 24.55 19.87
CA ILE A 96 10.37 23.36 20.16
C ILE A 96 8.92 23.59 19.69
N PRO A 97 8.38 22.77 18.78
CA PRO A 97 6.99 22.86 18.35
C PRO A 97 6.04 22.62 19.52
N MET A 98 5.07 23.52 19.71
CA MET A 98 4.06 23.43 20.79
C MET A 98 3.19 22.18 20.75
N VAL A 99 3.11 21.52 19.59
CA VAL A 99 2.36 20.27 19.36
C VAL A 99 2.66 19.22 20.45
N GLN A 100 3.89 19.20 20.99
CA GLN A 100 4.31 18.20 21.99
C GLN A 100 3.82 18.51 23.41
N PHE A 101 3.38 19.73 23.69
CA PHE A 101 3.04 20.19 25.04
C PHE A 101 1.54 20.37 25.28
N LEU A 102 0.74 20.39 24.21
CA LEU A 102 -0.70 20.68 24.29
C LEU A 102 -1.53 19.41 24.11
N SER A 103 -2.14 18.94 25.20
CA SER A 103 -3.08 17.80 25.20
C SER A 103 -4.54 18.21 25.46
N THR A 104 -4.77 19.48 25.80
CA THR A 104 -6.07 20.03 26.20
C THR A 104 -6.49 21.19 25.28
N PRO A 105 -7.81 21.45 25.14
CA PRO A 105 -8.31 22.55 24.33
C PRO A 105 -7.76 23.88 24.87
N SER A 106 -7.01 24.58 24.02
CA SER A 106 -6.26 25.78 24.38
C SER A 106 -6.75 26.98 23.55
N LEU A 107 -6.85 28.15 24.18
CA LEU A 107 -7.09 29.42 23.51
C LEU A 107 -5.78 30.20 23.43
N VAL A 108 -5.42 30.63 22.23
CA VAL A 108 -4.22 31.43 21.99
C VAL A 108 -4.60 32.90 21.88
N MET A 109 -3.87 33.76 22.56
CA MET A 109 -4.01 35.21 22.50
C MET A 109 -2.67 35.82 22.07
N VAL A 110 -2.68 36.57 20.97
CA VAL A 110 -1.49 37.22 20.41
C VAL A 110 -1.67 38.72 20.50
N TYR A 111 -0.92 39.35 21.42
CA TYR A 111 -0.91 40.78 21.64
C TYR A 111 0.18 41.39 20.75
N THR A 112 -0.23 42.13 19.73
CA THR A 112 0.65 42.71 18.71
C THR A 112 0.40 44.20 18.52
N THR A 113 1.41 44.93 18.07
CA THR A 113 1.30 46.37 17.77
C THR A 113 1.08 46.68 16.29
N GLU A 114 1.68 45.87 15.42
CA GLU A 114 1.63 46.02 13.96
C GLU A 114 1.80 44.64 13.31
N ARG A 115 1.67 44.56 11.98
CA ARG A 115 1.92 43.33 11.22
C ARG A 115 3.35 42.83 11.40
N ASP A 116 4.33 43.73 11.32
CA ASP A 116 5.77 43.42 11.33
C ASP A 116 6.35 43.23 12.75
N ASP A 117 5.47 43.11 13.74
CA ASP A 117 5.86 42.85 15.12
C ASP A 117 6.53 41.46 15.21
N PRO A 118 7.75 41.34 15.77
CA PRO A 118 8.47 40.06 15.87
C PRO A 118 7.67 38.96 16.58
N ILE A 119 6.75 39.31 17.47
CA ILE A 119 5.92 38.33 18.18
C ILE A 119 5.01 37.54 17.23
N MET A 120 4.58 38.14 16.12
CA MET A 120 3.74 37.50 15.11
C MET A 120 4.49 36.32 14.47
N GLU A 121 5.75 36.53 14.09
CA GLU A 121 6.56 35.48 13.48
C GLU A 121 6.92 34.38 14.50
N VAL A 122 7.23 34.76 15.75
CA VAL A 122 7.44 33.79 16.84
C VAL A 122 6.20 32.92 17.03
N ALA A 123 5.02 33.54 17.10
CA ALA A 123 3.75 32.84 17.24
C ALA A 123 3.48 31.88 16.05
N ALA A 124 3.78 32.30 14.82
CA ALA A 124 3.66 31.43 13.65
C ALA A 124 4.59 30.22 13.71
N GLN A 125 5.84 30.40 14.14
CA GLN A 125 6.85 29.34 14.18
C GLN A 125 6.57 28.33 15.30
N THR A 126 6.28 28.80 16.51
CA THR A 126 5.98 27.94 17.68
C THR A 126 4.71 27.14 17.50
N MET A 127 3.69 27.71 16.84
CA MET A 127 2.41 27.05 16.55
C MET A 127 2.41 26.22 15.26
N GLY A 128 3.54 26.05 14.58
CA GLY A 128 3.59 25.23 13.37
C GLY A 128 3.07 23.80 13.62
N GLY A 129 2.07 23.36 12.85
CA GLY A 129 1.39 22.07 13.00
C GLY A 129 0.15 22.08 13.90
N ILE A 130 -0.12 23.18 14.61
CA ILE A 130 -1.31 23.38 15.45
C ILE A 130 -2.01 24.74 15.19
N ARG A 131 -1.81 25.36 14.02
CA ARG A 131 -2.42 26.69 13.72
C ARG A 131 -3.94 26.63 13.52
N TRP A 132 -4.52 25.42 13.60
CA TRP A 132 -5.97 25.20 13.67
C TRP A 132 -6.57 25.55 15.04
N LEU A 133 -5.74 25.78 16.07
CA LEU A 133 -6.19 26.27 17.37
C LEU A 133 -6.87 27.64 17.25
N LYS A 134 -7.84 27.86 18.14
CA LYS A 134 -8.59 29.12 18.21
C LYS A 134 -7.65 30.21 18.72
N THR A 135 -7.47 31.24 17.90
CA THR A 135 -6.49 32.29 18.14
C THR A 135 -7.17 33.66 18.09
N ILE A 136 -6.94 34.48 19.11
CA ILE A 136 -7.41 35.86 19.17
C ILE A 136 -6.18 36.76 19.01
N PHE A 137 -6.16 37.54 17.93
CA PHE A 137 -5.18 38.60 17.74
C PHE A 137 -5.72 39.87 18.40
N ILE A 138 -4.92 40.51 19.24
CA ILE A 138 -5.26 41.76 19.92
C ILE A 138 -4.28 42.80 19.42
N LEU A 139 -4.78 43.74 18.63
CA LEU A 139 -3.99 44.77 17.96
C LEU A 139 -4.02 46.08 18.76
N TYR A 140 -2.81 46.55 19.07
CA TYR A 140 -2.55 47.85 19.68
C TYR A 140 -1.87 48.77 18.65
N PRO A 141 -2.64 49.45 17.79
CA PRO A 141 -2.09 50.33 16.78
C PRO A 141 -1.15 51.38 17.39
N SER A 142 -0.14 51.74 16.60
CA SER A 142 0.86 52.76 16.94
C SER A 142 0.19 54.11 17.25
N LEU A 143 0.92 55.00 17.96
CA LEU A 143 0.38 56.24 18.53
C LEU A 143 -0.35 57.14 17.51
N ASP A 144 0.09 57.19 16.24
CA ASP A 144 -0.54 58.03 15.19
C ASP A 144 -1.90 57.48 14.69
N THR A 145 -2.11 56.17 14.84
CA THR A 145 -3.32 55.45 14.39
C THR A 145 -4.40 55.32 15.47
N ARG A 146 -4.16 55.84 16.69
CA ARG A 146 -5.14 55.80 17.79
C ARG A 146 -6.29 56.79 17.60
N ASP A 147 -6.03 57.87 16.89
CA ASP A 147 -6.97 58.93 16.54
C ASP A 147 -7.52 58.72 15.11
N PHE A 148 -7.91 57.47 14.79
CA PHE A 148 -8.46 57.09 13.49
C PHE A 148 -9.79 57.79 13.14
N GLU A 149 -10.44 58.46 14.11
CA GLU A 149 -11.67 59.23 13.92
C GLU A 149 -11.43 60.70 13.55
N GLU A 150 -10.19 61.20 13.67
CA GLU A 150 -9.89 62.63 13.42
C GLU A 150 -9.79 62.99 11.94
N SER A 151 -9.45 62.03 11.06
CA SER A 151 -9.30 62.27 9.63
C SER A 151 -9.66 61.05 8.79
N PHE A 152 -10.11 61.28 7.54
CA PHE A 152 -10.37 60.19 6.59
C PHE A 152 -9.10 59.36 6.28
N ASP A 153 -7.94 60.03 6.25
CA ASP A 153 -6.65 59.39 5.97
C ASP A 153 -6.22 58.46 7.11
N SER A 154 -6.43 58.84 8.38
CA SER A 154 -6.14 57.98 9.53
C SER A 154 -7.08 56.77 9.63
N PHE A 155 -8.35 56.92 9.25
CA PHE A 155 -9.28 55.78 9.11
C PHE A 155 -8.86 54.82 7.99
N ALA A 156 -8.46 55.35 6.83
CA ALA A 156 -8.00 54.54 5.71
C ALA A 156 -6.72 53.77 6.05
N GLN A 157 -5.78 54.40 6.77
CA GLN A 157 -4.57 53.76 7.26
C GLN A 157 -4.88 52.62 8.24
N PHE A 158 -5.76 52.86 9.21
CA PHE A 158 -6.19 51.82 10.16
C PHE A 158 -6.89 50.63 9.48
N SER A 159 -7.74 50.89 8.48
CA SER A 159 -8.37 49.83 7.70
C SER A 159 -7.36 49.02 6.87
N ASN A 160 -6.29 49.65 6.38
CA ASN A 160 -5.21 48.96 5.68
C ASN A 160 -4.39 48.10 6.65
N ASP A 161 -4.09 48.60 7.85
CA ASP A 161 -3.35 47.83 8.87
C ASP A 161 -4.10 46.55 9.28
N ILE A 162 -5.42 46.64 9.46
CA ILE A 162 -6.27 45.47 9.73
C ILE A 162 -6.20 44.47 8.58
N LYS A 163 -6.32 44.96 7.34
CA LYS A 163 -6.28 44.11 6.15
C LYS A 163 -4.91 43.43 6.02
N ASP A 164 -3.83 44.15 6.23
CA ASP A 164 -2.46 43.65 6.15
C ASP A 164 -2.18 42.57 7.20
N ILE A 165 -2.71 42.72 8.42
CA ILE A 165 -2.65 41.68 9.45
C ILE A 165 -3.43 40.45 9.02
N TYR A 166 -4.65 40.61 8.51
CA TYR A 166 -5.45 39.46 8.08
C TYR A 166 -4.89 38.75 6.85
N ASP A 167 -4.32 39.49 5.91
CA ASP A 167 -3.62 38.94 4.76
C ASP A 167 -2.39 38.13 5.23
N TRP A 168 -1.67 38.61 6.24
CA TRP A 168 -0.60 37.85 6.88
C TRP A 168 -1.12 36.60 7.61
N VAL A 169 -2.17 36.72 8.42
CA VAL A 169 -2.81 35.62 9.17
C VAL A 169 -3.27 34.52 8.22
N TRP A 170 -3.90 34.89 7.11
CA TRP A 170 -4.32 33.98 6.06
C TRP A 170 -3.12 33.34 5.35
N SER A 171 -2.09 34.11 4.99
CA SER A 171 -0.88 33.58 4.35
C SER A 171 -0.15 32.53 5.20
N ARG A 172 -0.25 32.63 6.53
CA ARG A 172 0.31 31.68 7.50
C ARG A 172 -0.64 30.53 7.85
N GLN A 173 -1.81 30.44 7.21
CA GLN A 173 -2.84 29.40 7.40
C GLN A 173 -3.48 29.38 8.79
N PHE A 174 -3.66 30.55 9.42
CA PHE A 174 -4.48 30.65 10.62
C PHE A 174 -5.96 30.79 10.26
N ILE A 175 -6.77 29.79 10.61
CA ILE A 175 -8.16 29.67 10.14
C ILE A 175 -9.15 30.21 11.17
N ASN A 176 -8.96 29.82 12.43
CA ASN A 176 -9.88 30.12 13.52
C ASN A 176 -9.41 31.39 14.24
N THR A 177 -9.58 32.54 13.59
CA THR A 177 -9.04 33.81 14.08
C THR A 177 -10.09 34.88 14.35
N VAL A 178 -9.86 35.65 15.40
CA VAL A 178 -10.62 36.85 15.75
C VAL A 178 -9.62 37.97 15.97
N LEU A 179 -9.86 39.15 15.39
CA LEU A 179 -9.02 40.32 15.62
C LEU A 179 -9.81 41.31 16.49
N LEU A 180 -9.24 41.65 17.63
CA LEU A 180 -9.73 42.67 18.53
C LEU A 180 -8.83 43.89 18.41
N THR A 181 -9.41 45.08 18.30
CA THR A 181 -8.65 46.34 18.27
C THR A 181 -9.09 47.28 19.40
N ILE A 182 -8.40 48.41 19.54
CA ILE A 182 -8.79 49.49 20.47
C ILE A 182 -10.24 49.95 20.18
N LYS A 183 -10.93 50.45 21.22
CA LYS A 183 -12.35 50.85 21.25
C LYS A 183 -13.36 49.70 21.08
N ASN A 184 -12.99 48.48 21.49
CA ASN A 184 -13.86 47.30 21.48
C ASN A 184 -14.30 46.85 20.07
N ASN A 185 -13.57 47.24 19.01
CA ASN A 185 -13.91 46.75 17.69
C ASN A 185 -13.54 45.28 17.53
N VAL A 186 -14.46 44.52 16.95
CA VAL A 186 -14.32 43.09 16.69
C VAL A 186 -14.35 42.88 15.19
N PHE A 187 -13.27 42.36 14.65
CA PHE A 187 -13.17 41.97 13.26
C PHE A 187 -13.07 40.45 13.15
N LEU A 188 -13.68 39.91 12.10
CA LEU A 188 -13.65 38.50 11.76
C LEU A 188 -13.14 38.32 10.33
N LEU A 189 -12.37 37.26 10.12
CA LEU A 189 -11.96 36.83 8.79
C LEU A 189 -13.06 35.97 8.18
N ASP A 190 -13.56 36.36 7.01
CA ASP A 190 -14.31 35.45 6.12
C ASP A 190 -13.38 35.02 4.98
N PRO A 191 -12.81 33.80 5.03
CA PRO A 191 -11.75 33.38 4.12
C PRO A 191 -12.23 33.08 2.69
N TYR A 192 -13.53 32.85 2.48
CA TYR A 192 -14.05 32.31 1.22
C TYR A 192 -15.09 33.21 0.54
N PRO A 193 -15.08 33.33 -0.82
CA PRO A 193 -14.11 32.72 -1.75
C PRO A 193 -12.77 33.48 -1.84
N THR A 194 -12.76 34.73 -1.40
CA THR A 194 -11.56 35.55 -1.23
C THR A 194 -11.57 36.09 0.18
N ALA A 195 -10.40 36.14 0.85
CA ALA A 195 -10.28 36.65 2.20
C ALA A 195 -10.84 38.07 2.31
N THR A 196 -11.86 38.24 3.14
CA THR A 196 -12.50 39.53 3.44
C THR A 196 -12.66 39.71 4.93
N VAL A 197 -12.60 40.97 5.39
CA VAL A 197 -12.71 41.31 6.80
C VAL A 197 -14.13 41.80 7.07
N VAL A 198 -14.80 41.20 8.05
CA VAL A 198 -16.16 41.58 8.47
C VAL A 198 -16.09 42.27 9.83
N ASN A 199 -16.59 43.51 9.90
CA ASN A 199 -16.73 44.24 11.15
C ASN A 199 -17.98 43.78 11.91
N LYS A 200 -17.82 43.37 13.17
CA LYS A 200 -18.88 42.86 14.06
C LYS A 200 -18.99 43.60 15.40
N THR A 201 -18.40 44.79 15.50
CA THR A 201 -18.29 45.59 16.73
C THR A 201 -19.60 45.73 17.52
N ASP A 202 -20.72 46.05 16.88
CA ASP A 202 -21.99 46.33 17.60
C ASP A 202 -22.93 45.12 17.77
N SER A 203 -22.60 43.97 17.18
CA SER A 203 -23.53 42.82 17.11
C SER A 203 -22.85 41.46 17.29
N TRP A 204 -21.71 41.44 17.99
CA TRP A 204 -20.98 40.20 18.22
C TRP A 204 -21.78 39.23 19.09
N ARG A 205 -21.67 37.95 18.76
CA ARG A 205 -22.16 36.82 19.56
C ARG A 205 -21.02 35.81 19.65
N ALA A 206 -20.81 35.22 20.82
CA ALA A 206 -19.74 34.26 21.00
C ALA A 206 -19.86 33.02 20.09
N GLU A 207 -21.08 32.68 19.65
CA GLU A 207 -21.36 31.61 18.67
C GLU A 207 -20.89 31.93 17.24
N GLU A 208 -20.72 33.21 16.89
CA GLU A 208 -20.26 33.63 15.57
C GLU A 208 -18.73 33.53 15.44
N PHE A 209 -18.02 33.46 16.56
CA PHE A 209 -16.58 33.24 16.59
C PHE A 209 -16.22 31.81 16.22
N PHE A 210 -15.08 31.61 15.57
CA PHE A 210 -14.55 30.28 15.21
C PHE A 210 -15.56 29.40 14.44
N LYS A 211 -16.33 30.02 13.54
CA LYS A 211 -17.33 29.32 12.73
C LYS A 211 -16.65 28.26 11.86
N LYS A 212 -17.28 27.09 11.75
CA LYS A 212 -16.79 26.03 10.86
C LYS A 212 -17.07 26.41 9.40
N HIS A 213 -16.07 26.97 8.72
CA HIS A 213 -16.17 27.36 7.31
C HIS A 213 -16.18 26.16 6.33
N SER A 214 -16.05 24.93 6.84
CA SER A 214 -16.04 23.69 6.05
C SER A 214 -17.32 23.41 5.26
N LYS A 215 -18.45 24.01 5.63
CA LYS A 215 -19.75 23.66 5.04
C LYS A 215 -20.00 24.29 3.67
N ASN A 216 -19.36 25.43 3.37
CA ASN A 216 -19.55 26.14 2.11
C ASN A 216 -18.40 27.14 1.90
N MET A 217 -17.55 26.86 0.92
CA MET A 217 -16.41 27.68 0.49
C MET A 217 -16.77 28.65 -0.65
N LYS A 218 -18.06 28.81 -0.96
CA LYS A 218 -18.59 29.81 -1.90
C LYS A 218 -17.87 29.84 -3.28
N GLY A 219 -17.42 28.69 -3.76
CA GLY A 219 -16.71 28.56 -5.03
C GLY A 219 -15.19 28.79 -4.96
N TYR A 220 -14.56 28.66 -3.78
CA TYR A 220 -13.11 28.74 -3.61
C TYR A 220 -12.37 27.85 -4.63
N VAL A 221 -11.29 28.38 -5.21
CA VAL A 221 -10.57 27.72 -6.30
C VAL A 221 -9.33 27.00 -5.77
N VAL A 222 -9.38 25.67 -5.74
CA VAL A 222 -8.24 24.82 -5.37
C VAL A 222 -7.39 24.55 -6.60
N ARG A 223 -6.11 24.89 -6.54
CA ARG A 223 -5.16 24.74 -7.66
C ARG A 223 -4.39 23.43 -7.52
N THR A 224 -4.44 22.57 -8.53
CA THR A 224 -3.65 21.33 -8.56
C THR A 224 -3.39 20.90 -10.00
N PRO A 225 -2.18 20.38 -10.31
CA PRO A 225 -1.89 19.83 -11.62
C PRO A 225 -2.55 18.45 -11.76
N ILE A 226 -3.28 18.23 -12.85
CA ILE A 226 -3.89 16.93 -13.15
C ILE A 226 -3.01 16.23 -14.18
N LEU A 227 -2.32 15.18 -13.74
CA LEU A 227 -1.37 14.39 -14.52
C LEU A 227 -1.89 12.95 -14.66
N TYR A 228 -1.24 12.14 -15.50
CA TYR A 228 -1.64 10.74 -15.67
C TYR A 228 -1.09 9.88 -14.52
N ASP A 229 -1.97 9.30 -13.71
CA ASP A 229 -1.65 8.36 -12.64
C ASP A 229 -2.73 7.27 -12.50
N LEU A 230 -2.59 6.18 -13.24
CA LEU A 230 -3.56 5.08 -13.21
C LEU A 230 -3.30 4.15 -12.00
N PRO A 231 -4.31 3.81 -11.16
CA PRO A 231 -5.76 4.08 -11.28
C PRO A 231 -6.26 5.32 -10.50
N ARG A 232 -5.35 6.10 -9.91
CA ARG A 232 -5.63 7.13 -8.93
C ARG A 232 -6.31 8.36 -9.53
N ALA A 233 -5.74 8.96 -10.57
CA ALA A 233 -6.27 10.13 -11.24
C ALA A 233 -5.76 10.21 -12.69
N PHE A 234 -6.66 10.40 -13.65
CA PHE A 234 -6.36 10.59 -15.06
C PHE A 234 -7.46 11.40 -15.74
N LYS A 235 -7.13 12.05 -16.86
CA LYS A 235 -8.10 12.81 -17.66
C LYS A 235 -8.86 11.89 -18.62
N SER A 236 -10.16 12.11 -18.76
CA SER A 236 -11.01 11.51 -19.78
C SER A 236 -11.22 12.49 -20.93
N ASP A 237 -11.30 11.97 -22.15
CA ASP A 237 -11.58 12.77 -23.36
C ASP A 237 -13.09 12.87 -23.66
N ARG A 238 -13.94 12.32 -22.77
CA ARG A 238 -15.38 12.18 -23.00
C ARG A 238 -16.19 13.12 -22.10
N PRO A 239 -17.13 13.90 -22.66
CA PRO A 239 -18.18 14.53 -21.88
C PRO A 239 -19.25 13.50 -21.55
N THR A 240 -19.15 12.90 -20.38
CA THR A 240 -20.20 12.02 -19.83
C THR A 240 -21.49 12.80 -19.52
N ASN A 241 -21.43 14.13 -19.35
CA ASN A 241 -22.59 15.04 -19.31
C ASN A 241 -22.28 16.43 -19.89
N SER A 242 -23.28 17.10 -20.48
CA SER A 242 -23.21 18.45 -21.08
C SER A 242 -22.88 19.60 -20.11
N TYR A 243 -22.62 19.30 -18.83
CA TYR A 243 -22.46 20.28 -17.76
C TYR A 243 -21.11 20.22 -17.02
N GLU A 244 -20.23 19.27 -17.35
CA GLU A 244 -18.94 19.12 -16.65
C GLU A 244 -17.78 19.61 -17.52
N ASN A 245 -17.14 20.69 -17.07
CA ASN A 245 -15.93 21.23 -17.70
C ASN A 245 -14.64 20.50 -17.27
N ASN A 246 -14.72 19.54 -16.34
CA ASN A 246 -13.55 18.88 -15.74
C ASN A 246 -13.65 17.34 -15.82
N PHE A 247 -13.10 16.77 -16.90
CA PHE A 247 -13.11 15.32 -17.18
C PHE A 247 -12.02 14.57 -16.40
N ILE A 248 -12.11 14.51 -15.08
CA ILE A 248 -11.15 13.78 -14.24
C ILE A 248 -11.80 12.51 -13.72
N HIS A 249 -11.14 11.37 -13.92
CA HIS A 249 -11.55 10.09 -13.38
C HIS A 249 -10.40 9.44 -12.62
N GLY A 250 -10.73 8.44 -11.81
CA GLY A 250 -9.78 7.70 -10.98
C GLY A 250 -10.28 7.60 -9.55
N THR A 251 -9.83 6.59 -8.81
CA THR A 251 -10.35 6.34 -7.46
C THR A 251 -10.12 7.53 -6.53
N SER A 252 -8.92 8.12 -6.58
CA SER A 252 -8.59 9.33 -5.82
C SER A 252 -9.15 10.59 -6.48
N GLY A 253 -9.12 10.68 -7.81
CA GLY A 253 -9.68 11.82 -8.53
C GLY A 253 -11.15 12.05 -8.22
N ASN A 254 -11.97 10.99 -8.26
CA ASN A 254 -13.41 11.04 -7.97
C ASN A 254 -13.67 11.40 -6.51
N LEU A 255 -12.90 10.84 -5.57
CA LEU A 255 -12.98 11.20 -4.16
C LEU A 255 -12.65 12.68 -3.94
N PHE A 256 -11.61 13.20 -4.60
CA PHE A 256 -11.23 14.61 -4.48
C PHE A 256 -12.29 15.54 -5.09
N LEU A 257 -12.89 15.16 -6.23
CA LEU A 257 -13.99 15.92 -6.84
C LEU A 257 -15.24 15.91 -5.95
N GLY A 258 -15.61 14.77 -5.38
CA GLY A 258 -16.71 14.67 -4.43
C GLY A 258 -16.47 15.52 -3.18
N PHE A 259 -15.21 15.65 -2.73
CA PHE A 259 -14.84 16.56 -1.65
C PHE A 259 -15.10 18.02 -2.02
N LEU A 260 -14.71 18.44 -3.23
CA LEU A 260 -14.94 19.81 -3.70
C LEU A 260 -16.43 20.13 -3.81
N GLU A 261 -17.25 19.18 -4.28
CA GLU A 261 -18.71 19.32 -4.28
C GLU A 261 -19.26 19.44 -2.85
N PHE A 262 -18.78 18.61 -1.92
CA PHE A 262 -19.20 18.61 -0.51
C PHE A 262 -18.95 19.96 0.18
N VAL A 263 -17.86 20.65 -0.17
CA VAL A 263 -17.52 21.96 0.41
C VAL A 263 -17.91 23.15 -0.47
N ASN A 264 -18.55 22.94 -1.62
CA ASN A 264 -18.84 23.97 -2.63
C ASN A 264 -17.59 24.77 -3.04
N ALA A 265 -16.55 24.05 -3.46
CA ALA A 265 -15.31 24.58 -4.04
C ALA A 265 -15.15 24.12 -5.50
N THR A 266 -14.25 24.76 -6.23
CA THR A 266 -13.94 24.45 -7.64
C THR A 266 -12.46 24.12 -7.79
N ILE A 267 -12.13 23.36 -8.82
CA ILE A 267 -10.75 22.98 -9.15
C ILE A 267 -10.24 23.79 -10.34
N LEU A 268 -8.98 24.23 -10.27
CA LEU A 268 -8.25 24.80 -11.38
C LEU A 268 -7.07 23.91 -11.73
N ASP A 269 -7.08 23.41 -12.97
CA ASP A 269 -6.00 22.61 -13.53
C ASP A 269 -4.78 23.49 -13.86
N THR A 270 -3.66 23.23 -13.19
CA THR A 270 -2.37 23.90 -13.45
C THR A 270 -1.39 23.07 -14.28
N SER A 271 -1.83 21.93 -14.84
CA SER A 271 -0.96 21.04 -15.62
C SER A 271 -0.34 21.70 -16.86
N THR A 272 -0.93 22.77 -17.40
CA THR A 272 -0.36 23.54 -18.52
C THR A 272 0.96 24.23 -18.18
N ASN A 273 1.24 24.45 -16.90
CA ASN A 273 2.49 25.07 -16.44
C ASN A 273 3.61 24.03 -16.22
N GLU A 274 3.28 22.75 -16.22
CA GLU A 274 4.25 21.67 -16.06
C GLU A 274 4.90 21.34 -17.41
N SER A 275 6.23 21.31 -17.44
CA SER A 275 6.99 20.99 -18.67
C SER A 275 6.86 19.53 -19.10
N THR A 276 6.35 18.67 -18.22
CA THR A 276 6.33 17.22 -18.37
C THR A 276 4.93 16.66 -18.12
N ASN A 277 4.45 15.81 -19.04
CA ASN A 277 3.14 15.14 -18.92
C ASN A 277 3.11 13.95 -17.94
N TYR A 278 4.21 13.67 -17.23
CA TYR A 278 4.33 12.52 -16.32
C TYR A 278 4.38 12.96 -14.86
N LEU A 279 3.88 12.09 -13.97
CA LEU A 279 3.84 12.36 -12.53
C LEU A 279 5.23 12.21 -11.90
N ASN A 280 5.90 13.32 -11.63
CA ASN A 280 7.03 13.37 -10.70
C ASN A 280 6.53 13.74 -9.29
N LEU A 281 6.13 12.72 -8.53
CA LEU A 281 5.53 12.92 -7.21
C LEU A 281 6.49 13.62 -6.23
N THR A 282 7.78 13.34 -6.30
CA THR A 282 8.80 14.00 -5.47
C THR A 282 8.79 15.52 -5.64
N ASN A 283 8.86 16.00 -6.88
CA ASN A 283 8.83 17.44 -7.17
C ASN A 283 7.50 18.08 -6.72
N LEU A 284 6.38 17.39 -6.93
CA LEU A 284 5.07 17.90 -6.53
C LEU A 284 4.93 17.99 -5.00
N LEU A 285 5.48 17.03 -4.25
CA LEU A 285 5.51 17.08 -2.79
C LEU A 285 6.35 18.27 -2.29
N ASP A 286 7.47 18.57 -2.95
CA ASP A 286 8.27 19.77 -2.66
C ASP A 286 7.49 21.06 -2.91
N LEU A 287 6.72 21.14 -4.00
CA LEU A 287 5.88 22.31 -4.30
C LEU A 287 4.75 22.49 -3.28
N VAL A 288 4.19 21.39 -2.76
CA VAL A 288 3.24 21.44 -1.63
C VAL A 288 3.93 21.91 -0.36
N ALA A 289 5.14 21.41 -0.06
CA ALA A 289 5.91 21.84 1.11
C ALA A 289 6.29 23.32 1.07
N GLN A 290 6.54 23.87 -0.13
CA GLN A 290 6.84 25.29 -0.37
C GLN A 290 5.58 26.18 -0.33
N GLY A 291 4.38 25.61 -0.28
CA GLY A 291 3.13 26.35 -0.26
C GLY A 291 2.66 26.87 -1.62
N VAL A 292 3.24 26.38 -2.73
CA VAL A 292 2.77 26.68 -4.10
C VAL A 292 1.40 26.03 -4.34
N TYR A 293 1.23 24.81 -3.86
CA TYR A 293 -0.03 24.06 -3.88
C TYR A 293 -0.48 23.77 -2.45
N GLU A 294 -1.75 24.01 -2.16
CA GLU A 294 -2.33 23.75 -0.83
C GLU A 294 -2.57 22.25 -0.58
N THR A 295 -2.93 21.54 -1.65
CA THR A 295 -3.16 20.10 -1.72
C THR A 295 -3.03 19.63 -3.18
N LEU A 296 -2.86 18.33 -3.39
CA LEU A 296 -2.86 17.72 -4.73
C LEU A 296 -4.02 16.76 -4.89
N ILE A 297 -4.54 16.65 -6.12
CA ILE A 297 -5.51 15.63 -6.50
C ILE A 297 -4.91 14.21 -6.54
N HIS A 298 -3.58 14.09 -6.69
CA HIS A 298 -2.90 12.80 -6.71
C HIS A 298 -2.64 12.32 -5.29
N SER A 299 -3.22 11.18 -4.93
CA SER A 299 -2.91 10.51 -3.67
C SER A 299 -1.59 9.72 -3.75
N PHE A 300 -0.94 9.53 -2.62
CA PHE A 300 0.31 8.79 -2.52
C PHE A 300 0.37 7.94 -1.26
N THR A 301 1.39 7.08 -1.18
CA THR A 301 1.69 6.31 0.02
C THR A 301 2.75 7.02 0.83
N GLU A 302 2.60 7.06 2.16
CA GLU A 302 3.54 7.70 3.10
C GLU A 302 4.90 6.97 3.20
N MET A 303 5.34 6.31 2.13
CA MET A 303 6.68 5.76 1.98
C MET A 303 7.73 6.86 1.71
N LEU A 304 7.29 7.99 1.15
CA LEU A 304 8.12 9.09 0.64
C LEU A 304 8.56 10.11 1.72
N GLY A 305 8.60 9.72 2.99
CA GLY A 305 8.73 10.58 4.19
C GLY A 305 9.96 11.50 4.32
N LYS A 306 10.77 11.68 3.26
CA LYS A 306 11.79 12.74 3.18
C LYS A 306 11.18 14.14 3.04
N TYR A 307 9.95 14.26 2.53
CA TYR A 307 9.27 15.53 2.33
C TYR A 307 8.36 15.84 3.53
N VAL A 308 8.66 16.91 4.27
CA VAL A 308 7.85 17.37 5.42
C VAL A 308 6.55 17.97 4.88
N VAL A 309 5.60 17.10 4.55
CA VAL A 309 4.27 17.41 4.04
C VAL A 309 3.26 16.97 5.11
N SER A 310 2.24 17.77 5.38
CA SER A 310 1.14 17.32 6.21
C SER A 310 0.22 16.43 5.39
N TYR A 311 -0.45 15.46 6.00
CA TYR A 311 -1.26 14.50 5.27
C TYR A 311 -2.75 14.69 5.53
N SER A 312 -3.59 14.27 4.59
CA SER A 312 -5.03 14.10 4.83
C SER A 312 -5.28 12.94 5.79
N TYR A 313 -6.55 12.75 6.17
CA TYR A 313 -6.96 11.48 6.76
C TYR A 313 -6.68 10.32 5.77
N PRO A 314 -6.20 9.16 6.23
CA PRO A 314 -5.92 8.02 5.36
C PRO A 314 -7.16 7.55 4.60
N ILE A 315 -7.05 7.47 3.28
CA ILE A 315 -8.10 6.94 2.40
C ILE A 315 -8.06 5.42 2.32
N GLY A 316 -6.91 4.82 2.61
CA GLY A 316 -6.69 3.38 2.68
C GLY A 316 -5.33 3.04 3.29
N ILE A 317 -5.06 1.75 3.45
CA ILE A 317 -3.76 1.22 3.86
C ILE A 317 -3.23 0.40 2.68
N ASN A 318 -2.05 0.77 2.18
CA ASN A 318 -1.44 0.12 1.03
C ASN A 318 -0.10 -0.47 1.44
N ASP A 319 0.07 -1.75 1.14
CA ASP A 319 1.35 -2.44 1.22
C ASP A 319 2.04 -2.32 -0.15
N CYS A 320 3.37 -2.27 -0.14
CA CYS A 320 4.18 -2.34 -1.35
C CYS A 320 4.69 -3.76 -1.51
N CYS A 321 4.11 -4.51 -2.44
CA CYS A 321 4.40 -5.91 -2.67
C CYS A 321 5.07 -6.14 -4.02
N LEU A 322 5.70 -7.30 -4.20
CA LEU A 322 6.20 -7.73 -5.50
C LEU A 322 5.10 -8.49 -6.25
N MET A 323 4.77 -8.02 -7.45
CA MET A 323 4.01 -8.77 -8.44
C MET A 323 4.97 -9.47 -9.40
N VAL A 324 4.76 -10.77 -9.60
CA VAL A 324 5.61 -11.63 -10.43
C VAL A 324 4.80 -12.30 -11.53
N PRO A 325 5.40 -12.60 -12.69
CA PRO A 325 4.70 -13.34 -13.73
C PRO A 325 4.30 -14.72 -13.22
N PHE A 326 3.10 -15.16 -13.60
CA PHE A 326 2.63 -16.49 -13.27
C PHE A 326 3.43 -17.53 -14.05
N LEU A 327 4.02 -18.51 -13.35
CA LEU A 327 4.88 -19.50 -14.01
C LEU A 327 4.05 -20.41 -14.93
N ASN A 328 4.48 -20.48 -16.19
CA ASN A 328 3.90 -21.37 -17.19
C ASN A 328 4.16 -22.84 -16.83
N GLN A 329 3.24 -23.69 -17.27
CA GLN A 329 3.15 -25.10 -16.94
C GLN A 329 4.40 -25.92 -17.29
N SER A 330 4.61 -27.03 -16.57
CA SER A 330 5.49 -28.11 -17.02
C SER A 330 5.01 -28.60 -18.40
N PRO A 331 5.94 -29.00 -19.28
CA PRO A 331 5.57 -29.40 -20.63
C PRO A 331 4.64 -30.62 -20.59
N THR A 332 3.63 -30.61 -21.48
CA THR A 332 2.50 -31.57 -21.45
C THR A 332 2.91 -33.05 -21.49
N ASP A 333 4.11 -33.37 -21.96
CA ASP A 333 4.64 -34.73 -22.03
C ASP A 333 5.06 -35.29 -20.66
N GLN A 334 5.23 -34.44 -19.65
CA GLN A 334 5.64 -34.82 -18.29
C GLN A 334 4.47 -35.11 -17.36
N TYR A 335 3.26 -34.65 -17.68
CA TYR A 335 2.06 -34.81 -16.85
C TYR A 335 1.75 -36.27 -16.48
N MET A 336 2.04 -37.23 -17.37
CA MET A 336 1.84 -38.65 -17.06
C MET A 336 2.79 -39.18 -15.99
N ARG A 337 4.04 -38.69 -15.97
CA ARG A 337 5.00 -39.05 -14.93
C ARG A 337 4.68 -38.36 -13.61
N GLU A 338 4.31 -37.07 -13.68
CA GLU A 338 3.99 -36.22 -12.53
C GLU A 338 2.71 -36.62 -11.79
N ALA A 339 1.85 -37.47 -12.39
CA ALA A 339 0.63 -37.95 -11.76
C ALA A 339 0.86 -38.73 -10.45
N LEU A 340 2.06 -39.28 -10.27
CA LEU A 340 2.51 -39.87 -9.02
C LEU A 340 3.88 -39.28 -8.67
N GLU A 341 4.13 -39.04 -7.38
CA GLU A 341 5.44 -38.60 -6.92
C GLU A 341 6.51 -39.66 -7.21
N ASP A 342 7.76 -39.24 -7.42
CA ASP A 342 8.88 -40.15 -7.71
C ASP A 342 9.05 -41.22 -6.61
N ASN A 343 8.78 -40.88 -5.34
CA ASN A 343 8.80 -41.81 -4.21
C ASN A 343 7.73 -42.91 -4.33
N VAL A 344 6.57 -42.59 -4.88
CA VAL A 344 5.47 -43.55 -5.09
C VAL A 344 5.80 -44.47 -6.26
N TRP A 345 6.38 -43.95 -7.34
CA TRP A 345 6.90 -44.78 -8.44
C TRP A 345 7.94 -45.79 -7.94
N LEU A 346 8.90 -45.33 -7.13
CA LEU A 346 9.92 -46.21 -6.54
C LEU A 346 9.28 -47.26 -5.63
N SER A 347 8.29 -46.87 -4.82
CA SER A 347 7.55 -47.79 -3.95
C SER A 347 6.79 -48.85 -4.75
N ILE A 348 6.18 -48.48 -5.88
CA ILE A 348 5.50 -49.41 -6.79
C ILE A 348 6.50 -50.42 -7.36
N ILE A 349 7.66 -49.97 -7.84
CA ILE A 349 8.71 -50.85 -8.38
C ILE A 349 9.18 -51.83 -7.31
N LEU A 350 9.50 -51.33 -6.11
CA LEU A 350 9.93 -52.16 -4.98
C LEU A 350 8.85 -53.18 -4.59
N PHE A 351 7.58 -52.77 -4.57
CA PHE A 351 6.44 -53.63 -4.27
C PHE A 351 6.28 -54.77 -5.29
N VAL A 352 6.45 -54.49 -6.59
CA VAL A 352 6.46 -55.51 -7.65
C VAL A 352 7.55 -56.55 -7.40
N PHE A 353 8.79 -56.11 -7.11
CA PHE A 353 9.88 -57.02 -6.80
C PHE A 353 9.63 -57.83 -5.51
N TYR A 354 9.10 -57.19 -4.48
CA TYR A 354 8.74 -57.86 -3.22
C TYR A 354 7.70 -58.97 -3.45
N ILE A 355 6.67 -58.70 -4.24
CA ILE A 355 5.64 -59.68 -4.57
C ILE A 355 6.19 -60.80 -5.45
N ALA A 356 7.02 -60.48 -6.45
CA ALA A 356 7.67 -61.48 -7.28
C ALA A 356 8.48 -62.47 -6.44
N LEU A 357 9.23 -61.96 -5.45
CA LEU A 357 9.96 -62.78 -4.47
C LEU A 357 9.01 -63.59 -3.58
N ALA A 358 7.92 -63.00 -3.09
CA ALA A 358 6.95 -63.68 -2.24
C ALA A 358 6.25 -64.83 -2.98
N ILE A 359 5.85 -64.63 -4.24
CA ILE A 359 5.26 -65.65 -5.11
C ILE A 359 6.29 -66.75 -5.39
N TRP A 360 7.53 -66.37 -5.74
CA TRP A 360 8.60 -67.34 -6.00
C TRP A 360 8.92 -68.22 -4.77
N TRP A 361 8.94 -67.62 -3.58
CA TRP A 361 9.19 -68.33 -2.32
C TRP A 361 8.05 -69.28 -1.95
N CYS A 362 6.80 -68.80 -2.09
CA CYS A 362 5.63 -69.56 -1.70
C CYS A 362 5.21 -70.60 -2.76
N SER A 363 5.72 -70.53 -4.00
CA SER A 363 5.29 -71.39 -5.10
C SER A 363 5.51 -72.88 -4.82
N PRO A 364 4.44 -73.71 -4.83
CA PRO A 364 4.53 -75.13 -4.55
C PRO A 364 5.00 -75.96 -5.75
N LEU A 365 4.95 -75.41 -6.96
CA LEU A 365 5.31 -76.10 -8.21
C LEU A 365 6.81 -75.91 -8.52
N ARG A 366 7.52 -77.02 -8.77
CA ARG A 366 8.90 -77.03 -9.32
C ARG A 366 8.82 -77.37 -10.81
N PRO A 367 9.60 -76.74 -11.72
CA PRO A 367 10.67 -75.77 -11.49
C PRO A 367 10.17 -74.35 -11.13
N ARG A 368 11.00 -73.62 -10.38
CA ARG A 368 10.68 -72.27 -9.88
C ARG A 368 11.29 -71.23 -10.81
N ASP A 369 10.48 -70.69 -11.70
CA ASP A 369 10.92 -69.63 -12.61
C ASP A 369 10.61 -68.26 -11.99
N PHE A 370 11.66 -67.49 -11.67
CA PHE A 370 11.49 -66.13 -11.16
C PHE A 370 10.87 -65.20 -12.20
N SER A 371 11.18 -65.40 -13.49
CA SER A 371 10.64 -64.61 -14.61
C SER A 371 9.11 -64.70 -14.70
N THR A 372 8.52 -65.89 -14.52
CA THR A 372 7.07 -66.07 -14.56
C THR A 372 6.39 -65.44 -13.35
N ALA A 373 7.02 -65.50 -12.18
CA ALA A 373 6.55 -64.82 -10.97
C ALA A 373 6.60 -63.29 -11.12
N LEU A 374 7.65 -62.75 -11.72
CA LEU A 374 7.79 -61.32 -12.00
C LEU A 374 6.76 -60.84 -13.02
N LEU A 375 6.61 -61.55 -14.15
CA LEU A 375 5.59 -61.23 -15.15
C LEU A 375 4.19 -61.24 -14.53
N GLN A 376 3.89 -62.24 -13.70
CA GLN A 376 2.62 -62.33 -13.00
C GLN A 376 2.40 -61.16 -12.03
N SER A 377 3.43 -60.75 -11.30
CA SER A 377 3.34 -59.60 -10.37
C SER A 377 3.07 -58.28 -11.11
N VAL A 378 3.66 -58.09 -12.29
CA VAL A 378 3.39 -56.91 -13.15
C VAL A 378 1.96 -56.94 -13.67
N CYS A 379 1.53 -58.04 -14.28
CA CYS A 379 0.18 -58.16 -14.87
C CYS A 379 -0.94 -57.95 -13.84
N THR A 380 -0.77 -58.48 -12.64
CA THR A 380 -1.76 -58.36 -11.56
C THR A 380 -1.82 -56.96 -10.97
N LEU A 381 -0.69 -56.25 -10.90
CA LEU A 381 -0.66 -54.86 -10.50
C LEU A 381 -1.29 -53.94 -11.57
N THR A 382 -1.05 -54.19 -12.85
CA THR A 382 -1.62 -53.41 -13.97
C THR A 382 -3.06 -53.79 -14.32
N TYR A 383 -3.79 -54.43 -13.39
CA TYR A 383 -5.18 -54.83 -13.56
C TYR A 383 -5.46 -55.70 -14.80
N MET A 384 -4.50 -56.50 -15.27
CA MET A 384 -4.77 -57.51 -16.29
C MET A 384 -5.47 -58.72 -15.68
N ALA A 385 -6.37 -59.34 -16.45
CA ALA A 385 -7.14 -60.49 -16.01
C ALA A 385 -6.21 -61.59 -15.47
N PRO A 386 -6.34 -61.99 -14.19
CA PRO A 386 -5.41 -62.90 -13.55
C PRO A 386 -5.75 -64.35 -13.95
N THR A 387 -5.36 -64.74 -15.15
CA THR A 387 -5.61 -66.08 -15.71
C THR A 387 -5.03 -67.22 -14.86
N TYR A 388 -4.04 -66.92 -14.01
CA TYR A 388 -3.41 -67.88 -13.10
C TYR A 388 -4.18 -68.13 -11.79
N ILE A 389 -5.09 -67.24 -11.36
CA ILE A 389 -5.91 -67.46 -10.15
C ILE A 389 -6.77 -68.72 -10.29
N ILE A 390 -7.27 -68.97 -11.51
CA ILE A 390 -8.14 -70.09 -11.83
C ILE A 390 -7.33 -71.41 -11.89
N LYS A 391 -6.04 -71.33 -12.21
CA LYS A 391 -5.15 -72.50 -12.38
C LYS A 391 -4.42 -72.92 -11.10
N THR A 392 -4.41 -72.10 -10.05
CA THR A 392 -3.67 -72.39 -8.82
C THR A 392 -4.50 -73.20 -7.81
N PRO A 393 -4.07 -74.41 -7.40
CA PRO A 393 -4.85 -75.28 -6.51
C PRO A 393 -4.78 -74.88 -5.02
N THR A 394 -3.78 -74.11 -4.60
CA THR A 394 -3.54 -73.78 -3.19
C THR A 394 -4.29 -72.52 -2.73
N LEU A 395 -5.09 -72.63 -1.66
CA LEU A 395 -5.87 -71.52 -1.08
C LEU A 395 -5.02 -70.30 -0.67
N ARG A 396 -3.82 -70.54 -0.11
CA ARG A 396 -2.89 -69.46 0.28
C ARG A 396 -2.49 -68.57 -0.90
N MET A 397 -2.22 -69.17 -2.06
CA MET A 397 -1.89 -68.43 -3.27
C MET A 397 -3.09 -67.68 -3.83
N ARG A 398 -4.27 -68.32 -3.80
CA ARG A 398 -5.51 -67.68 -4.24
C ARG A 398 -5.81 -66.42 -3.42
N TYR A 399 -5.57 -66.46 -2.11
CA TYR A 399 -5.68 -65.30 -1.23
C TYR A 399 -4.66 -64.20 -1.58
N LEU A 400 -3.38 -64.55 -1.76
CA LEU A 400 -2.34 -63.59 -2.17
C LEU A 400 -2.69 -62.89 -3.49
N TYR A 401 -3.15 -63.65 -4.49
CA TYR A 401 -3.55 -63.08 -5.78
C TYR A 401 -4.81 -62.22 -5.70
N LEU A 402 -5.78 -62.56 -4.83
CA LEU A 402 -6.96 -61.72 -4.60
C LEU A 402 -6.57 -60.38 -3.95
N LEU A 403 -5.73 -60.41 -2.93
CA LEU A 403 -5.24 -59.20 -2.27
C LEU A 403 -4.45 -58.33 -3.26
N LEU A 404 -3.61 -58.95 -4.09
CA LEU A 404 -2.87 -58.26 -5.13
C LEU A 404 -3.77 -57.65 -6.20
N ALA A 405 -4.84 -58.34 -6.60
CA ALA A 405 -5.82 -57.81 -7.54
C ALA A 405 -6.55 -56.59 -6.97
N ILE A 406 -6.93 -56.61 -5.68
CA ILE A 406 -7.53 -55.46 -5.00
C ILE A 406 -6.54 -54.28 -4.97
N MET A 407 -5.27 -54.52 -4.63
CA MET A 407 -4.24 -53.48 -4.64
C MET A 407 -3.99 -52.91 -6.04
N GLY A 408 -4.00 -53.76 -7.07
CA GLY A 408 -3.89 -53.34 -8.48
C GLY A 408 -5.07 -52.46 -8.91
N ILE A 409 -6.30 -52.81 -8.51
CA ILE A 409 -7.50 -51.99 -8.74
C ILE A 409 -7.35 -50.62 -8.10
N VAL A 410 -6.98 -50.56 -6.82
CA VAL A 410 -6.85 -49.30 -6.08
C VAL A 410 -5.78 -48.41 -6.71
N THR A 411 -4.59 -48.96 -6.99
CA THR A 411 -3.47 -48.20 -7.56
C THR A 411 -3.80 -47.68 -8.96
N SER A 412 -4.40 -48.52 -9.81
CA SER A 412 -4.80 -48.14 -11.17
C SER A 412 -5.89 -47.05 -11.15
N ASN A 413 -6.89 -47.18 -10.28
CA ASN A 413 -7.95 -46.17 -10.15
C ASN A 413 -7.44 -44.85 -9.57
N MET A 414 -6.51 -44.88 -8.61
CA MET A 414 -5.87 -43.65 -8.11
C MET A 414 -5.10 -42.93 -9.21
N TYR A 415 -4.34 -43.66 -10.02
CA TYR A 415 -3.62 -43.10 -11.16
C TYR A 415 -4.58 -42.51 -12.21
N ILE A 416 -5.60 -43.26 -12.62
CA ILE A 416 -6.61 -42.80 -13.59
C ILE A 416 -7.35 -41.57 -13.05
N SER A 417 -7.71 -41.54 -11.77
CA SER A 417 -8.37 -40.38 -11.16
C SER A 417 -7.50 -39.13 -11.19
N ARG A 418 -6.20 -39.25 -10.86
CA ARG A 418 -5.24 -38.14 -10.95
C ARG A 418 -5.05 -37.63 -12.37
N ILE A 419 -4.87 -38.54 -13.34
CA ILE A 419 -4.78 -38.17 -14.77
C ILE A 419 -6.06 -37.50 -15.26
N THR A 420 -7.22 -38.01 -14.86
CA THR A 420 -8.52 -37.42 -15.21
C THR A 420 -8.65 -36.01 -14.65
N SER A 421 -8.18 -35.78 -13.42
CA SER A 421 -8.07 -34.43 -12.85
C SER A 421 -7.12 -33.54 -13.65
N TYR A 422 -6.01 -34.07 -14.18
CA TYR A 422 -5.11 -33.29 -15.03
C TYR A 422 -5.70 -32.90 -16.38
N PHE A 423 -6.68 -33.66 -16.88
CA PHE A 423 -7.45 -33.26 -18.06
C PHE A 423 -8.42 -32.12 -17.78
N THR A 424 -8.94 -32.02 -16.55
CA THR A 424 -9.86 -30.93 -16.19
C THR A 424 -9.10 -29.69 -15.73
N THR A 425 -8.06 -29.84 -14.92
CA THR A 425 -7.20 -28.77 -14.41
C THR A 425 -5.74 -29.17 -14.47
N ALA A 426 -4.92 -28.32 -15.10
CA ALA A 426 -3.49 -28.57 -15.16
C ALA A 426 -2.85 -28.63 -13.76
N PRO A 427 -1.79 -29.43 -13.56
CA PRO A 427 -1.12 -29.50 -12.28
C PRO A 427 -0.56 -28.13 -11.89
N PRO A 428 -0.73 -27.71 -10.61
CA PRO A 428 -0.18 -26.46 -10.13
C PRO A 428 1.35 -26.59 -10.04
N GLN A 429 2.08 -25.80 -10.81
CA GLN A 429 3.53 -25.68 -10.66
C GLN A 429 3.86 -24.84 -9.41
N ARG A 430 4.97 -25.15 -8.73
CA ARG A 430 5.50 -24.33 -7.63
C ARG A 430 5.69 -22.90 -8.16
N GLN A 431 4.89 -21.98 -7.61
CA GLN A 431 4.94 -20.57 -7.96
C GLN A 431 6.02 -19.87 -7.14
N ILE A 432 6.44 -18.69 -7.62
CA ILE A 432 7.35 -17.82 -6.91
C ILE A 432 6.58 -17.20 -5.73
N SER A 433 7.00 -17.48 -4.50
CA SER A 433 6.39 -16.90 -3.30
C SER A 433 7.41 -16.25 -2.36
N THR A 434 8.64 -16.74 -2.34
CA THR A 434 9.70 -16.24 -1.46
C THR A 434 10.78 -15.51 -2.24
N VAL A 435 11.57 -14.70 -1.52
CA VAL A 435 12.72 -13.98 -2.09
C VAL A 435 13.76 -14.96 -2.66
N GLN A 436 13.90 -16.14 -2.06
CA GLN A 436 14.79 -17.19 -2.54
C GLN A 436 14.34 -17.75 -3.89
N ASP A 437 13.03 -17.96 -4.08
CA ASP A 437 12.49 -18.44 -5.35
C ASP A 437 12.76 -17.45 -6.50
N ILE A 438 12.75 -16.13 -6.22
CA ILE A 438 13.10 -15.08 -7.20
C ILE A 438 14.56 -15.21 -7.62
N VAL A 439 15.45 -15.39 -6.63
CA VAL A 439 16.89 -15.55 -6.85
C VAL A 439 17.16 -16.81 -7.68
N GLU A 440 16.52 -17.93 -7.36
CA GLU A 440 16.64 -19.19 -8.09
C GLU A 440 16.08 -19.09 -9.52
N ALA A 441 14.97 -18.36 -9.71
CA ALA A 441 14.36 -18.14 -11.02
C ALA A 441 15.14 -17.15 -11.91
N ASN A 442 16.14 -16.43 -11.38
CA ASN A 442 16.84 -15.34 -12.06
C ASN A 442 15.88 -14.28 -12.65
N LEU A 443 14.80 -13.98 -11.94
CA LEU A 443 13.81 -12.99 -12.35
C LEU A 443 14.31 -11.58 -12.03
N ARG A 444 14.38 -10.72 -13.05
CA ARG A 444 14.71 -9.30 -12.87
C ARG A 444 13.50 -8.53 -12.35
N ILE A 445 13.71 -7.63 -11.40
CA ILE A 445 12.65 -6.83 -10.78
C ILE A 445 12.85 -5.36 -11.09
N LEU A 446 11.82 -4.71 -11.64
CA LEU A 446 11.78 -3.28 -11.82
C LEU A 446 11.14 -2.63 -10.59
N MET A 447 11.82 -1.66 -9.98
CA MET A 447 11.31 -0.92 -8.82
C MET A 447 11.74 0.54 -8.80
N MET A 448 11.05 1.36 -8.01
CA MET A 448 11.42 2.77 -7.83
C MET A 448 12.60 2.90 -6.86
N GLY A 449 13.39 3.97 -7.02
CA GLY A 449 14.56 4.22 -6.15
C GLY A 449 14.21 4.31 -4.66
N VAL A 450 13.05 4.90 -4.33
CA VAL A 450 12.59 5.03 -2.94
C VAL A 450 12.26 3.67 -2.32
N GLU A 451 11.71 2.75 -3.10
CA GLU A 451 11.41 1.38 -2.66
C GLU A 451 12.71 0.58 -2.47
N ASN A 452 13.65 0.73 -3.42
CA ASN A 452 14.96 0.10 -3.36
C ASN A 452 15.76 0.53 -2.11
N ASP A 453 15.80 1.84 -1.83
CA ASP A 453 16.50 2.38 -0.65
C ASP A 453 15.93 1.80 0.66
N ARG A 454 14.62 1.56 0.71
CA ARG A 454 13.95 0.97 1.88
C ARG A 454 14.23 -0.52 2.00
N MET A 455 14.10 -1.29 0.92
CA MET A 455 14.44 -2.72 0.91
C MET A 455 15.91 -2.95 1.28
N ALA A 456 16.82 -2.08 0.82
CA ALA A 456 18.23 -2.12 1.16
C ALA A 456 18.52 -1.92 2.67
N THR A 457 17.60 -1.30 3.41
CA THR A 457 17.73 -1.09 4.86
C THR A 457 17.54 -2.39 5.66
N SER A 458 16.90 -3.41 5.06
CA SER A 458 16.53 -4.67 5.70
C SER A 458 17.26 -5.88 5.07
N PRO A 459 18.59 -6.01 5.23
CA PRO A 459 19.40 -7.04 4.54
C PRO A 459 19.10 -8.47 4.99
N GLN A 460 18.43 -8.65 6.14
CA GLN A 460 18.00 -9.98 6.62
C GLN A 460 16.85 -10.53 5.79
N GLN A 461 15.95 -9.66 5.32
CA GLN A 461 14.80 -10.03 4.50
C GLN A 461 15.15 -10.04 3.01
N TYR A 462 16.03 -9.12 2.59
CA TYR A 462 16.46 -8.95 1.20
C TYR A 462 17.98 -9.18 1.08
N PRO A 463 18.42 -10.39 0.67
CA PRO A 463 19.84 -10.68 0.53
C PRO A 463 20.45 -9.92 -0.65
N ALA A 464 21.77 -9.74 -0.63
CA ALA A 464 22.48 -9.03 -1.71
C ALA A 464 22.28 -9.66 -3.10
N SER A 465 22.05 -10.97 -3.18
CA SER A 465 21.75 -11.67 -4.43
C SER A 465 20.41 -11.22 -5.05
N PHE A 466 19.42 -10.91 -4.22
CA PHE A 466 18.15 -10.33 -4.67
C PHE A 466 18.37 -8.90 -5.17
N MET A 467 19.10 -8.07 -4.41
CA MET A 467 19.38 -6.68 -4.79
C MET A 467 20.17 -6.57 -6.10
N GLN A 468 20.96 -7.58 -6.48
CA GLN A 468 21.64 -7.64 -7.78
C GLN A 468 20.70 -7.88 -8.97
N GLN A 469 19.51 -8.43 -8.72
CA GLN A 469 18.48 -8.69 -9.74
C GLN A 469 17.46 -7.54 -9.83
N VAL A 470 17.66 -6.49 -9.04
CA VAL A 470 16.81 -5.30 -9.00
C VAL A 470 17.34 -4.23 -9.94
N ASP A 471 16.50 -3.82 -10.88
CA ASP A 471 16.73 -2.70 -11.78
C ASP A 471 15.93 -1.48 -11.28
N VAL A 472 16.65 -0.47 -10.78
CA VAL A 472 16.04 0.78 -10.29
C VAL A 472 15.66 1.67 -11.47
N VAL A 473 14.38 2.01 -11.57
CA VAL A 473 13.81 2.80 -12.66
C VAL A 473 12.90 3.92 -12.18
N GLU A 474 12.70 4.91 -13.04
CA GLU A 474 11.70 5.96 -12.80
C GLU A 474 10.28 5.42 -12.94
N LYS A 475 9.31 6.07 -12.26
CA LYS A 475 7.89 5.67 -12.27
C LYS A 475 7.34 5.48 -13.70
N GLN A 476 7.70 6.36 -14.63
CA GLN A 476 7.23 6.29 -16.02
C GLN A 476 7.66 4.99 -16.72
N VAL A 477 8.93 4.60 -16.56
CA VAL A 477 9.46 3.37 -17.16
C VAL A 477 8.79 2.16 -16.50
N LEU A 478 8.63 2.20 -15.18
CA LEU A 478 7.93 1.17 -14.43
C LEU A 478 6.50 0.96 -14.97
N ASP A 479 5.74 2.03 -15.12
CA ASP A 479 4.35 1.98 -15.60
C ASP A 479 4.25 1.50 -17.05
N THR A 480 5.17 1.92 -17.92
CA THR A 480 5.22 1.50 -19.33
C THR A 480 5.39 -0.02 -19.50
N HIS A 481 6.10 -0.68 -18.58
CA HIS A 481 6.31 -2.13 -18.61
C HIS A 481 5.26 -2.90 -17.79
N ARG A 482 4.80 -2.31 -16.68
CA ARG A 482 3.84 -2.90 -15.73
C ARG A 482 2.41 -2.93 -16.28
N GLU A 483 1.93 -1.82 -16.85
CA GLU A 483 0.55 -1.71 -17.36
C GLU A 483 0.20 -2.68 -18.50
N PRO A 484 1.08 -2.95 -19.49
CA PRO A 484 0.81 -3.95 -20.52
C PRO A 484 1.11 -5.41 -20.07
N PHE A 485 1.41 -5.65 -18.80
CA PHE A 485 1.77 -6.98 -18.26
C PHE A 485 2.95 -7.65 -18.97
N ASN A 486 4.09 -6.97 -19.09
CA ASN A 486 5.29 -7.60 -19.65
C ASN A 486 5.91 -8.62 -18.68
N THR A 487 5.80 -9.91 -19.01
CA THR A 487 6.24 -11.06 -18.18
C THR A 487 7.75 -11.26 -18.09
N SER A 488 8.55 -10.44 -18.77
CA SER A 488 10.03 -10.53 -18.70
C SER A 488 10.60 -10.05 -17.36
N PHE A 489 9.82 -9.29 -16.60
CA PHE A 489 10.23 -8.69 -15.34
C PHE A 489 9.16 -8.92 -14.25
N GLY A 490 9.59 -8.93 -13.00
CA GLY A 490 8.74 -8.67 -11.84
C GLY A 490 8.68 -7.17 -11.54
N TYR A 491 7.68 -6.73 -10.79
CA TYR A 491 7.48 -5.31 -10.49
C TYR A 491 7.09 -5.12 -9.03
N THR A 492 7.48 -4.00 -8.43
CA THR A 492 6.84 -3.51 -7.21
C THR A 492 5.46 -2.96 -7.55
N VAL A 493 4.49 -3.14 -6.66
CA VAL A 493 3.13 -2.63 -6.81
C VAL A 493 2.51 -2.36 -5.44
N THR A 494 1.76 -1.26 -5.35
CA THR A 494 0.97 -0.95 -4.16
C THR A 494 -0.38 -1.66 -4.19
N THR A 495 -0.94 -2.01 -3.02
CA THR A 495 -2.20 -2.78 -2.92
C THR A 495 -3.34 -2.18 -3.78
N ASP A 496 -3.56 -0.87 -3.71
CA ASP A 496 -4.59 -0.16 -4.50
C ASP A 496 -4.45 -0.38 -6.02
N ARG A 497 -3.21 -0.40 -6.49
CA ARG A 497 -2.88 -0.59 -7.90
C ARG A 497 -2.90 -2.07 -8.28
N TRP A 498 -2.54 -2.96 -7.36
CA TRP A 498 -2.68 -4.40 -7.56
C TRP A 498 -4.14 -4.80 -7.73
N GLU A 499 -5.05 -4.34 -6.86
CA GLU A 499 -6.48 -4.63 -6.98
C GLU A 499 -7.02 -4.22 -8.35
N PHE A 500 -6.54 -3.08 -8.85
CA PHE A 500 -6.89 -2.59 -10.17
C PHE A 500 -6.35 -3.45 -11.31
N LEU A 501 -5.10 -3.92 -11.22
CA LEU A 501 -4.52 -4.86 -12.18
C LEU A 501 -5.20 -6.23 -12.10
N ASP A 502 -5.58 -6.68 -10.92
CA ASP A 502 -6.24 -7.96 -10.70
C ASP A 502 -7.63 -7.99 -11.34
N MET A 503 -8.38 -6.88 -11.27
CA MET A 503 -9.63 -6.71 -12.02
C MET A 503 -9.45 -6.88 -13.53
N GLN A 504 -8.29 -6.50 -14.10
CA GLN A 504 -8.02 -6.67 -15.54
C GLN A 504 -7.89 -8.14 -15.94
N GLN A 505 -7.37 -8.98 -15.04
CA GLN A 505 -7.12 -10.39 -15.28
C GLN A 505 -8.19 -11.32 -14.69
N LEU A 506 -9.25 -10.78 -14.07
CA LEU A 506 -10.30 -11.54 -13.37
C LEU A 506 -10.99 -12.60 -14.27
N HIS A 507 -11.13 -12.32 -15.56
CA HIS A 507 -11.80 -13.21 -16.52
C HIS A 507 -10.84 -14.24 -17.14
N LEU A 508 -9.54 -14.18 -16.82
CA LEU A 508 -8.60 -15.18 -17.28
C LEU A 508 -8.67 -16.40 -16.38
N ARG A 509 -8.70 -17.59 -16.99
CA ARG A 509 -8.58 -18.85 -16.26
C ARG A 509 -7.27 -18.93 -15.47
N LYS A 510 -6.21 -18.31 -15.98
CA LYS A 510 -4.92 -18.18 -15.33
C LYS A 510 -4.53 -16.71 -15.33
N PRO A 511 -4.22 -16.12 -14.17
CA PRO A 511 -3.74 -14.75 -14.13
C PRO A 511 -2.37 -14.65 -14.82
N ILE A 512 -2.07 -13.50 -15.43
CA ILE A 512 -0.78 -13.26 -16.08
C ILE A 512 0.28 -12.96 -15.02
N PHE A 513 -0.13 -12.21 -13.99
CA PHE A 513 0.70 -11.86 -12.85
C PHE A 513 0.03 -12.31 -11.57
N ARG A 514 0.83 -12.55 -10.55
CA ARG A 514 0.39 -12.87 -9.19
C ARG A 514 1.10 -11.95 -8.21
N LEU A 515 0.39 -11.56 -7.15
CA LEU A 515 0.99 -10.94 -5.98
C LEU A 515 1.69 -11.97 -5.10
N THR A 516 2.93 -11.68 -4.73
CA THR A 516 3.69 -12.48 -3.76
C THR A 516 3.44 -12.01 -2.33
N GLU A 517 3.84 -12.82 -1.35
CA GLU A 517 3.82 -12.45 0.07
C GLU A 517 4.99 -11.53 0.45
N ILE A 518 5.85 -11.19 -0.52
CA ILE A 518 7.00 -10.31 -0.32
C ILE A 518 6.50 -8.87 -0.38
N CYS A 519 6.14 -8.37 0.79
CA CYS A 519 5.55 -7.04 0.96
C CYS A 519 6.31 -6.24 2.02
N GLU A 520 6.37 -4.93 1.80
CA GLU A 520 6.72 -3.94 2.81
C GLU A 520 5.48 -3.10 3.16
N GLY A 521 5.28 -2.83 4.44
CA GLY A 521 4.11 -2.10 4.92
C GLY A 521 3.82 -2.40 6.39
N PRO A 522 2.73 -1.85 6.94
CA PRO A 522 1.68 -1.07 6.27
C PRO A 522 2.02 0.40 6.05
N TYR A 523 1.62 0.98 4.91
CA TYR A 523 1.74 2.42 4.62
C TYR A 523 0.38 3.09 4.48
N TYR A 524 0.24 4.30 5.02
CA TYR A 524 -0.97 5.10 4.85
C TYR A 524 -1.06 5.65 3.42
N HIS A 525 -2.22 5.48 2.79
CA HIS A 525 -2.56 6.12 1.53
C HIS A 525 -3.30 7.43 1.80
N VAL A 526 -2.73 8.56 1.37
CA VAL A 526 -3.15 9.91 1.78
C VAL A 526 -3.01 10.92 0.65
N TYR A 527 -3.68 12.07 0.78
CA TYR A 527 -3.39 13.25 -0.03
C TYR A 527 -2.33 14.12 0.64
N PRO A 528 -1.41 14.70 -0.14
CA PRO A 528 -0.43 15.62 0.38
C PRO A 528 -1.07 16.99 0.59
N MET A 529 -0.78 17.61 1.72
CA MET A 529 -1.32 18.90 2.10
C MET A 529 -0.21 19.78 2.66
N HIS A 530 -0.31 21.09 2.39
CA HIS A 530 0.54 22.04 3.07
C HIS A 530 0.32 21.95 4.60
N ARG A 531 1.37 22.21 5.37
CA ARG A 531 1.28 22.20 6.84
C ARG A 531 0.23 23.20 7.32
N ASP A 532 -0.59 22.79 8.28
CA ASP A 532 -1.72 23.59 8.79
C ASP A 532 -2.78 23.96 7.74
N SER A 533 -2.88 23.23 6.63
CA SER A 533 -3.86 23.52 5.57
C SER A 533 -5.30 23.54 6.10
N HIS A 534 -6.03 24.59 5.71
CA HIS A 534 -7.44 24.76 6.02
C HIS A 534 -8.37 23.68 5.48
N LEU A 535 -7.90 22.92 4.48
CA LEU A 535 -8.63 21.81 3.89
C LEU A 535 -8.57 20.54 4.75
N HIS A 536 -7.69 20.45 5.75
CA HIS A 536 -7.44 19.20 6.48
C HIS A 536 -8.69 18.69 7.23
N SER A 537 -9.33 19.56 8.03
CA SER A 537 -10.54 19.21 8.78
C SER A 537 -11.74 18.84 7.90
N PRO A 538 -12.14 19.65 6.88
CA PRO A 538 -13.25 19.29 6.00
C PRO A 538 -12.96 18.03 5.19
N MET A 539 -11.73 17.85 4.70
CA MET A 539 -11.35 16.67 3.92
C MET A 539 -11.39 15.40 4.77
N LYS A 540 -10.95 15.46 6.03
CA LYS A 540 -11.07 14.34 6.97
C LYS A 540 -12.54 13.93 7.17
N GLU A 541 -13.42 14.89 7.40
CA GLU A 541 -14.86 14.63 7.59
C GLU A 541 -15.46 13.97 6.35
N PHE A 542 -15.17 14.50 5.17
CA PHE A 542 -15.65 13.95 3.92
C PHE A 542 -15.11 12.54 3.64
N ILE A 543 -13.81 12.29 3.84
CA ILE A 543 -13.21 10.96 3.64
C ILE A 543 -13.88 9.93 4.55
N MET A 544 -14.10 10.26 5.83
CA MET A 544 -14.78 9.35 6.76
C MET A 544 -16.21 9.04 6.29
N VAL A 545 -16.96 10.05 5.84
CA VAL A 545 -18.32 9.86 5.31
C VAL A 545 -18.29 9.01 4.03
N ALA A 546 -17.36 9.28 3.11
CA ALA A 546 -17.25 8.56 1.86
C ALA A 546 -16.87 7.08 2.06
N GLN A 547 -15.96 6.79 2.99
CA GLN A 547 -15.61 5.44 3.39
C GLN A 547 -16.79 4.71 4.04
N GLN A 548 -17.51 5.36 4.96
CA GLN A 548 -18.69 4.77 5.62
C GLN A 548 -19.82 4.47 4.63
N ALA A 549 -19.97 5.29 3.59
CA ALA A 549 -20.96 5.10 2.54
C ALA A 549 -20.56 4.02 1.50
N GLY A 550 -19.32 3.52 1.52
CA GLY A 550 -18.80 2.58 0.52
C GLY A 550 -18.56 3.22 -0.86
N LEU A 551 -18.38 4.54 -0.91
CA LEU A 551 -18.15 5.27 -2.17
C LEU A 551 -16.80 4.91 -2.81
N MET A 552 -15.80 4.49 -2.01
CA MET A 552 -14.49 4.11 -2.52
C MET A 552 -14.57 2.93 -3.51
N ASP A 553 -15.28 1.86 -3.14
CA ASP A 553 -15.47 0.67 -3.99
C ASP A 553 -16.28 1.00 -5.25
N HIS A 554 -17.20 1.96 -5.16
CA HIS A 554 -17.95 2.43 -6.31
C HIS A 554 -17.03 3.15 -7.31
N TRP A 555 -16.29 4.15 -6.84
CA TRP A 555 -15.37 4.90 -7.68
C TRP A 555 -14.21 4.07 -8.22
N GLN A 556 -13.73 3.06 -7.49
CA GLN A 556 -12.72 2.13 -7.99
C GLN A 556 -13.23 1.33 -9.20
N ARG A 557 -14.47 0.83 -9.15
CA ARG A 557 -15.09 0.12 -10.27
C ARG A 557 -15.39 1.05 -11.44
N GLU A 558 -15.88 2.25 -11.17
CA GLU A 558 -16.15 3.27 -12.18
C GLU A 558 -14.85 3.66 -12.91
N ALA A 559 -13.79 3.97 -12.16
CA ALA A 559 -12.47 4.29 -12.71
C ALA A 559 -11.91 3.16 -13.59
N PHE A 560 -12.14 1.90 -13.21
CA PHE A 560 -11.77 0.75 -14.04
C PHE A 560 -12.47 0.74 -15.39
N TRP A 561 -13.80 0.86 -15.40
CA TRP A 561 -14.56 0.86 -16.65
C TRP A 561 -14.22 2.06 -17.53
N GLU A 562 -14.05 3.24 -16.95
CA GLU A 562 -13.61 4.43 -17.69
C GLU A 562 -12.22 4.24 -18.31
N ALA A 563 -11.26 3.67 -17.58
CA ALA A 563 -9.93 3.41 -18.12
C ALA A 563 -9.92 2.36 -19.25
N VAL A 564 -10.81 1.35 -19.19
CA VAL A 564 -11.05 0.40 -20.29
C VAL A 564 -11.66 1.10 -21.49
N HIS A 565 -12.65 1.97 -21.29
CA HIS A 565 -13.29 2.72 -22.38
C HIS A 565 -12.34 3.70 -23.07
N LEU A 566 -11.46 4.35 -22.32
CA LEU A 566 -10.42 5.23 -22.84
C LEU A 566 -9.27 4.49 -23.53
N HIS A 567 -9.33 3.15 -23.65
CA HIS A 567 -8.29 2.31 -24.23
C HIS A 567 -6.91 2.49 -23.57
N ARG A 568 -6.88 3.00 -22.33
CA ARG A 568 -5.67 3.08 -21.51
C ARG A 568 -5.28 1.70 -21.00
N ILE A 569 -6.28 0.84 -20.85
CA ILE A 569 -6.14 -0.54 -20.42
C ILE A 569 -6.79 -1.44 -21.46
N LYS A 570 -6.24 -2.64 -21.62
CA LYS A 570 -6.86 -3.72 -22.38
C LYS A 570 -7.16 -4.85 -21.42
N VAL A 571 -8.44 -5.22 -21.30
CA VAL A 571 -8.83 -6.45 -20.60
C VAL A 571 -8.55 -7.62 -21.53
N PRO A 572 -7.57 -8.48 -21.24
CA PRO A 572 -7.31 -9.66 -22.05
C PRO A 572 -8.50 -10.63 -21.92
N VAL A 573 -9.27 -10.79 -22.99
CA VAL A 573 -10.31 -11.82 -23.08
C VAL A 573 -9.72 -13.02 -23.81
N HIS A 574 -9.39 -14.08 -23.08
CA HIS A 574 -9.03 -15.37 -23.67
C HIS A 574 -10.26 -16.26 -23.72
N TYR A 575 -10.81 -16.44 -24.92
CA TYR A 575 -11.76 -17.51 -25.19
C TYR A 575 -10.97 -18.81 -25.35
N GLU A 576 -10.77 -19.56 -24.26
CA GLU A 576 -10.25 -20.92 -24.36
C GLU A 576 -11.35 -21.84 -24.91
N GLU A 577 -11.32 -22.11 -26.21
CA GLU A 577 -12.04 -23.24 -26.78
C GLU A 577 -11.51 -24.55 -26.17
N PRO A 578 -12.34 -25.60 -26.00
CA PRO A 578 -11.87 -26.89 -25.52
C PRO A 578 -10.79 -27.45 -26.46
N ILE A 579 -9.52 -27.36 -26.03
CA ILE A 579 -8.37 -27.82 -26.82
C ILE A 579 -8.41 -29.34 -26.89
N ALA A 580 -8.39 -29.89 -28.11
CA ALA A 580 -8.27 -31.33 -28.32
C ALA A 580 -6.92 -31.85 -27.78
N LEU A 581 -6.93 -33.04 -27.19
CA LEU A 581 -5.73 -33.63 -26.60
C LEU A 581 -4.63 -33.82 -27.67
N SER A 582 -3.49 -33.16 -27.48
CA SER A 582 -2.38 -33.22 -28.43
C SER A 582 -1.62 -34.55 -28.35
N LEU A 583 -1.04 -34.99 -29.47
CA LEU A 583 -0.13 -36.14 -29.51
C LEU A 583 1.13 -35.92 -28.66
N SER A 584 1.51 -34.67 -28.38
CA SER A 584 2.64 -34.35 -27.50
C SER A 584 2.42 -34.88 -26.08
N PHE A 585 1.19 -34.85 -25.57
CA PHE A 585 0.83 -35.39 -24.26
C PHE A 585 1.09 -36.91 -24.18
N LEU A 586 0.81 -37.65 -25.25
CA LEU A 586 1.02 -39.11 -25.32
C LEU A 586 2.47 -39.49 -25.66
N SER A 587 3.33 -38.53 -25.98
CA SER A 587 4.67 -38.81 -26.52
C SER A 587 5.56 -39.60 -25.56
N SER A 588 5.50 -39.31 -24.25
CA SER A 588 6.25 -40.04 -23.22
C SER A 588 5.83 -41.52 -23.14
N MET A 589 4.52 -41.79 -23.18
CA MET A 589 3.96 -43.14 -23.20
C MET A 589 4.37 -43.91 -24.47
N LEU A 590 4.29 -43.27 -25.63
CA LEU A 590 4.70 -43.87 -26.90
C LEU A 590 6.20 -44.19 -26.93
N ARG A 591 7.05 -43.30 -26.41
CA ARG A 591 8.50 -43.54 -26.27
C ARG A 591 8.78 -44.75 -25.37
N ALA A 592 8.12 -44.83 -24.21
CA ALA A 592 8.27 -45.96 -23.29
C ALA A 592 7.79 -47.28 -23.92
N TRP A 593 6.68 -47.25 -24.64
CA TRP A 593 6.13 -48.41 -25.35
C TRP A 593 7.06 -48.89 -26.49
N CYS A 594 7.55 -47.98 -27.33
CA CYS A 594 8.51 -48.31 -28.39
C CYS A 594 9.82 -48.87 -27.82
N LEU A 595 10.34 -48.28 -26.73
CA LEU A 595 11.52 -48.79 -26.04
C LEU A 595 11.28 -50.21 -25.49
N GLY A 596 10.11 -50.46 -24.91
CA GLY A 596 9.71 -51.79 -24.46
C GLY A 596 9.67 -52.82 -25.60
N LEU A 597 9.12 -52.47 -26.76
CA LEU A 597 9.09 -53.34 -27.94
C LEU A 597 10.48 -53.66 -28.48
N VAL A 598 11.36 -52.66 -28.54
CA VAL A 598 12.76 -52.85 -28.98
C VAL A 598 13.49 -53.80 -28.02
N LEU A 599 13.35 -53.59 -26.71
CA LEU A 599 13.95 -54.46 -25.70
C LEU A 599 13.42 -55.90 -25.78
N ALA A 600 12.10 -56.07 -25.93
CA ALA A 600 11.49 -57.38 -26.11
C ALA A 600 12.01 -58.08 -27.38
N GLY A 601 12.13 -57.35 -28.50
CA GLY A 601 12.70 -57.86 -29.74
C GLY A 601 14.17 -58.27 -29.61
N LEU A 602 14.98 -57.50 -28.88
CA LEU A 602 16.38 -57.83 -28.59
C LEU A 602 16.50 -59.08 -27.72
N ILE A 603 15.68 -59.20 -26.68
CA ILE A 603 15.64 -60.39 -25.81
C ILE A 603 15.24 -61.62 -26.62
N PHE A 604 14.19 -61.52 -27.44
CA PHE A 604 13.77 -62.62 -28.31
C PHE A 604 14.87 -63.05 -29.29
N ALA A 605 15.59 -62.10 -29.89
CA ALA A 605 16.72 -62.40 -30.76
C ALA A 605 17.86 -63.11 -30.01
N MET A 606 18.15 -62.67 -28.77
CA MET A 606 19.13 -63.32 -27.90
C MET A 606 18.70 -64.74 -27.50
N GLU A 607 17.43 -64.95 -27.16
CA GLU A 607 16.87 -66.28 -26.85
C GLU A 607 16.96 -67.23 -28.05
N MET A 608 16.65 -66.74 -29.26
CA MET A 608 16.79 -67.51 -30.49
C MET A 608 18.24 -67.92 -30.76
N LYS A 609 19.19 -66.99 -30.59
CA LYS A 609 20.61 -67.28 -30.75
C LYS A 609 21.14 -68.23 -29.67
N TRP A 610 20.67 -68.08 -28.44
CA TRP A 610 20.99 -68.99 -27.35
C TRP A 610 20.44 -70.40 -27.61
N TYR A 611 19.20 -70.50 -28.09
CA TYR A 611 18.58 -71.77 -28.46
C TYR A 611 19.36 -72.46 -29.60
N GLU A 612 19.73 -71.70 -30.63
CA GLU A 612 20.58 -72.16 -31.73
C GLU A 612 21.94 -72.67 -31.19
N TYR A 613 22.61 -71.91 -30.33
CA TYR A 613 23.87 -72.31 -29.70
C TYR A 613 23.75 -73.59 -28.86
N VAL A 614 22.71 -73.71 -28.03
CA VAL A 614 22.45 -74.89 -27.18
C VAL A 614 22.11 -76.12 -28.03
N THR A 615 21.35 -75.95 -29.13
CA THR A 615 21.04 -77.05 -30.04
C THR A 615 22.25 -77.52 -30.85
N PHE A 616 23.12 -76.61 -31.29
CA PHE A 616 24.41 -76.96 -31.89
C PHE A 616 25.31 -77.73 -30.90
N ARG A 617 25.45 -77.25 -29.67
CA ARG A 617 26.26 -77.92 -28.63
C ARG A 617 25.71 -79.30 -28.23
N ARG A 618 24.38 -79.50 -28.25
CA ARG A 618 23.75 -80.82 -28.06
C ARG A 618 23.95 -81.75 -29.27
N ARG A 619 23.95 -81.21 -30.50
CA ARG A 619 24.28 -81.99 -31.72
C ARG A 619 25.72 -82.50 -31.69
N ASP A 620 26.68 -81.67 -31.29
CA ASP A 620 28.09 -82.09 -31.15
C ASP A 620 28.27 -83.15 -30.04
N ALA A 621 27.54 -83.04 -28.92
CA ALA A 621 27.56 -84.06 -27.87
C ALA A 621 27.00 -85.43 -28.33
N PHE A 622 26.00 -85.47 -29.23
CA PHE A 622 25.44 -86.73 -29.75
C PHE A 622 26.35 -87.41 -30.80
N THR A 623 27.24 -86.67 -31.47
CA THR A 623 28.24 -87.24 -32.39
C THR A 623 29.45 -87.87 -31.70
N ARG A 624 29.66 -87.60 -30.40
CA ARG A 624 30.63 -88.31 -29.55
C ARG A 624 29.98 -89.50 -28.83
N LYS A 625 29.56 -90.53 -29.59
CA LYS A 625 29.43 -91.90 -29.02
C LYS A 625 30.84 -92.50 -28.84
N PRO A 626 31.14 -93.22 -27.75
CA PRO A 626 32.42 -93.91 -27.61
C PRO A 626 32.48 -95.04 -28.64
N ARG A 627 33.44 -94.95 -29.57
CA ARG A 627 33.87 -96.09 -30.41
C ARG A 627 34.58 -97.11 -29.52
N SER A 628 33.86 -98.00 -28.81
CA SER A 628 34.52 -99.10 -28.10
C SER A 628 33.66 -100.35 -27.81
N PHE A 629 32.70 -100.73 -28.67
CA PHE A 629 31.90 -101.95 -28.45
C PHE A 629 31.98 -103.01 -29.56
N LEU A 630 32.97 -102.96 -30.47
CA LEU A 630 33.12 -103.91 -31.58
C LEU A 630 34.53 -104.55 -31.70
N ARG A 631 35.15 -104.89 -30.56
CA ARG A 631 36.31 -105.81 -30.51
C ARG A 631 36.18 -106.77 -29.32
N ARG A 632 35.24 -107.72 -29.37
CA ARG A 632 35.27 -108.88 -28.45
C ARG A 632 34.65 -110.18 -29.00
N PHE A 633 34.60 -110.35 -30.31
CA PHE A 633 34.33 -111.66 -30.93
C PHE A 633 35.14 -111.80 -32.21
N MET A 634 36.40 -112.21 -32.07
CA MET A 634 37.20 -112.96 -33.05
C MET A 634 38.64 -113.09 -32.52
N ARG A 635 38.92 -114.22 -31.86
CA ARG A 635 40.18 -115.00 -31.93
C ARG A 635 40.08 -116.18 -30.96
N VAL A 636 40.09 -117.37 -31.58
CA VAL A 636 40.59 -118.70 -31.15
C VAL A 636 40.33 -119.12 -29.72
#